data_AF-A0A8H9NT40-F1
#
_entry.id   AF-A0A8H9NT40-F1
#
_cell.length_a   1.000
_cell.length_b   1.000
_cell.length_c   1.000
_cell.angle_alpha   90.00
_cell.angle_beta   90.00
_cell.angle_gamma   90.00
#
_symmetry.space_group_name_H-M   'P 1'
#
loop_
_entity.id
_entity.type
_entity.pdbx_description
1 polymer ?
#
loop_
_entity_poly.entity_id
_entity_poly.type
_entity_poly.pdbx_seq_one_letter_code
_entity_poly.pdbx_strand_id
1 'polypeptide(L)'
;MTEYFYVLDQVKQNKRIPLHTRSLSNRERIIIEHYLAGLGKSAIARTMLLSEGAVSNSQLRALRKMNMKNIPLFLQVMRNWCVFRAKYICESNITFLS
;
A
#
# COMPACT_ATOMS: atom_id res chain seq x y z
N MET A 1 -1.37 -11.34 20.05
CA MET A 1 -2.36 -10.34 20.50
C MET A 1 -1.92 -8.90 20.22
N THR A 2 -0.64 -8.55 20.44
CA THR A 2 -0.11 -7.19 20.25
C THR A 2 -0.19 -6.68 18.81
N GLU A 3 0.07 -7.54 17.82
CA GLU A 3 -0.04 -7.17 16.40
C GLU A 3 -1.49 -6.86 15.98
N TYR A 4 -2.48 -7.55 16.55
CA TYR A 4 -3.90 -7.32 16.25
C TYR A 4 -4.37 -5.95 16.74
N PHE A 5 -4.06 -5.59 17.98
CA PHE A 5 -4.40 -4.26 18.52
C PHE A 5 -3.62 -3.14 17.84
N TYR A 6 -2.35 -3.38 17.49
CA TYR A 6 -1.54 -2.45 16.73
C TYR A 6 -2.17 -2.15 15.36
N VAL A 7 -2.58 -3.18 14.64
CA VAL A 7 -3.24 -3.05 13.34
C VAL A 7 -4.59 -2.31 13.46
N LEU A 8 -5.39 -2.60 14.49
CA LEU A 8 -6.64 -1.89 14.77
C LEU A 8 -6.41 -0.39 15.05
N ASP A 9 -5.36 -0.04 15.79
CA ASP A 9 -4.99 1.35 16.06
C ASP A 9 -4.58 2.09 14.77
N GLN A 10 -3.84 1.43 13.87
CA GLN A 10 -3.51 2.00 12.55
C GLN A 10 -4.76 2.23 11.68
N VAL A 11 -5.77 1.34 11.74
CA VAL A 11 -7.07 1.55 11.05
C VAL A 11 -7.78 2.78 11.60
N LYS A 12 -7.89 2.92 12.94
CA LYS A 12 -8.52 4.08 13.59
C LYS A 12 -7.85 5.39 13.19
N GLN A 13 -6.53 5.38 13.05
CA GLN A 13 -5.74 6.55 12.65
C GLN A 13 -5.72 6.77 11.13
N ASN A 14 -6.48 5.98 10.35
CA ASN A 14 -6.56 6.04 8.90
C ASN A 14 -5.19 5.91 8.20
N LYS A 15 -4.23 5.27 8.86
CA LYS A 15 -2.87 5.12 8.36
C LYS A 15 -2.83 4.04 7.28
N ARG A 16 -2.22 4.38 6.13
CA ARG A 16 -1.95 3.40 5.06
C ARG A 16 -0.88 2.43 5.57
N ILE A 17 -1.28 1.23 5.95
CA ILE A 17 -0.41 0.05 6.01
C ILE A 17 -0.04 -0.28 4.55
N PRO A 18 1.20 -0.69 4.20
CA PRO A 18 2.21 -1.37 5.01
C PRO A 18 3.02 -0.43 5.91
N LEU A 19 3.51 -0.98 7.02
CA LEU A 19 4.51 -0.36 7.90
C LEU A 19 5.65 0.24 7.07
N HIS A 20 5.61 1.56 6.90
CA HIS A 20 6.75 2.30 6.36
C HIS A 20 7.84 2.30 7.43
N THR A 21 8.92 1.55 7.23
CA THR A 21 10.12 1.68 8.06
C THR A 21 10.83 3.01 7.79
N ARG A 22 10.59 3.59 6.61
CA ARG A 22 11.10 4.90 6.17
C ARG A 22 10.14 5.58 5.19
N SER A 23 10.19 6.90 5.12
CA SER A 23 9.38 7.71 4.20
C SER A 23 9.71 7.43 2.72
N LEU A 24 8.68 7.29 1.89
CA LEU A 24 8.81 7.19 0.44
C LEU A 24 9.13 8.57 -0.16
N SER A 25 9.98 8.60 -1.18
CA SER A 25 10.11 9.78 -2.03
C SER A 25 8.85 9.96 -2.88
N ASN A 26 8.66 11.16 -3.43
CA ASN A 26 7.50 11.42 -4.29
C ASN A 26 7.42 10.43 -5.48
N ARG A 27 8.55 10.16 -6.13
CA ARG A 27 8.62 9.19 -7.25
C ARG A 27 8.26 7.78 -6.79
N GLU A 28 8.80 7.34 -5.66
CA GLU A 28 8.49 6.01 -5.10
C GLU A 28 7.00 5.86 -4.80
N ARG A 29 6.41 6.86 -4.14
CA ARG A 29 4.98 6.90 -3.84
C ARG A 29 4.13 6.78 -5.11
N ILE A 30 4.38 7.62 -6.10
CA ILE A 30 3.62 7.64 -7.35
C ILE A 30 3.72 6.29 -8.08
N ILE A 31 4.92 5.68 -8.12
CA ILE A 31 5.09 4.35 -8.74
C ILE A 31 4.24 3.29 -8.03
N ILE A 32 4.26 3.27 -6.70
CA ILE A 32 3.46 2.33 -5.91
C ILE A 32 1.95 2.55 -6.12
N GLU A 33 1.50 3.80 -6.22
CA GLU A 33 0.10 4.13 -6.51
C GLU A 33 -0.34 3.61 -7.88
N HIS A 34 0.51 3.69 -8.91
CA HIS A 34 0.18 3.10 -10.22
C HIS A 34 0.10 1.57 -10.16
N TYR A 35 0.96 0.90 -9.39
CA TYR A 35 0.83 -0.54 -9.18
C TYR A 35 -0.49 -0.90 -8.48
N LEU A 36 -0.91 -0.11 -7.50
CA LEU A 36 -2.22 -0.30 -6.83
C LEU A 36 -3.40 -0.06 -7.77
N ALA A 37 -3.24 0.82 -8.75
CA ALA A 37 -4.21 1.03 -9.82
C ALA A 37 -4.18 -0.07 -10.91
N GLY A 38 -3.34 -1.09 -10.76
CA GLY A 38 -3.27 -2.25 -11.65
C GLY A 38 -2.36 -2.09 -12.87
N LEU A 39 -1.55 -1.02 -12.93
CA LEU A 39 -0.63 -0.83 -14.05
C LEU A 39 0.59 -1.74 -13.94
N GLY A 40 0.99 -2.31 -15.07
CA GLY A 40 2.26 -3.02 -15.23
C GLY A 40 3.44 -2.06 -15.39
N LYS A 41 4.66 -2.55 -15.10
CA LYS A 41 5.91 -1.78 -15.15
C LYS A 41 6.10 -0.97 -16.44
N SER A 42 5.86 -1.59 -17.61
CA SER A 42 6.02 -0.91 -18.91
C SER A 42 5.01 0.21 -19.12
N ALA A 43 3.79 0.07 -18.60
CA ALA A 43 2.79 1.14 -18.64
C ALA A 43 3.21 2.30 -17.73
N ILE A 44 3.69 2.01 -16.51
CA ILE A 44 4.21 3.01 -15.58
C ILE A 44 5.39 3.77 -16.19
N ALA A 45 6.33 3.06 -16.82
CA ALA A 45 7.47 3.65 -17.50
C ALA A 45 7.04 4.67 -18.56
N ARG A 46 6.05 4.32 -19.39
CA ARG A 46 5.47 5.25 -20.37
C ARG A 46 4.76 6.43 -19.71
N THR A 47 3.89 6.18 -18.74
CA THR A 47 3.12 7.23 -18.04
C THR A 47 4.02 8.25 -17.34
N MET A 48 5.13 7.79 -16.75
CA MET A 48 6.04 8.64 -16.00
C MET A 48 7.22 9.17 -16.83
N LEU A 49 7.30 8.84 -18.12
CA LEU A 49 8.43 9.16 -19.01
C LEU A 49 9.78 8.71 -18.42
N LEU A 50 9.82 7.47 -17.92
CA LEU A 50 11.00 6.83 -17.33
C LEU A 50 11.42 5.58 -18.09
N SER A 51 12.68 5.19 -17.96
CA SER A 51 13.10 3.84 -18.36
C SER A 51 12.53 2.78 -17.41
N GLU A 52 12.29 1.57 -17.90
CA GLU A 52 11.84 0.45 -17.05
C GLU A 52 12.83 0.13 -15.92
N GLY A 53 14.13 0.37 -16.14
CA GLY A 53 15.16 0.24 -15.11
C GLY A 53 15.00 1.27 -13.99
N ALA A 54 14.69 2.52 -14.32
CA ALA A 54 14.41 3.56 -13.33
C ALA A 54 13.15 3.28 -12.52
N VAL A 55 12.11 2.71 -13.14
CA VAL A 55 10.90 2.22 -12.46
C VAL A 55 11.27 1.09 -11.50
N SER A 56 12.00 0.07 -11.98
CA SER A 56 12.42 -1.09 -11.18
C SER A 56 13.23 -0.69 -9.95
N ASN A 57 14.19 0.23 -10.12
CA ASN A 57 15.03 0.72 -9.02
C ASN A 57 14.22 1.47 -7.97
N SER A 58 13.29 2.33 -8.41
CA SER A 58 12.44 3.09 -7.49
C SER A 58 11.42 2.20 -6.79
N GLN A 59 10.83 1.24 -7.51
CA GLN A 59 9.98 0.19 -6.96
C GLN A 59 10.71 -0.62 -5.88
N LEU A 60 11.92 -1.12 -6.16
CA LEU A 60 12.71 -1.88 -5.18
C LEU A 60 13.03 -1.07 -3.92
N ARG A 61 13.40 0.20 -4.07
CA ARG A 61 13.62 1.10 -2.92
C ARG A 61 12.34 1.29 -2.11
N ALA A 62 11.21 1.54 -2.77
CA ALA A 62 9.92 1.70 -2.11
C ALA A 62 9.53 0.44 -1.33
N LEU A 63 9.64 -0.74 -1.95
CA LEU A 63 9.34 -2.01 -1.32
C LEU A 63 10.20 -2.27 -0.10
N ARG A 64 11.52 -2.02 -0.15
CA ARG A 64 12.41 -2.13 1.02
C ARG A 64 11.97 -1.22 2.16
N LYS A 65 11.60 0.03 1.86
CA LYS A 65 11.08 1.00 2.86
C LYS A 65 9.72 0.59 3.45
N MET A 66 8.96 -0.23 2.73
CA MET A 66 7.69 -0.81 3.18
C MET A 66 7.86 -2.22 3.77
N ASN A 67 9.10 -2.70 3.93
CA ASN A 67 9.42 -4.08 4.32
C ASN A 67 8.71 -5.16 3.47
N MET A 68 8.61 -4.91 2.16
CA MET A 68 7.97 -5.80 1.19
C MET A 68 9.00 -6.44 0.28
N LYS A 69 8.82 -7.73 -0.01
CA LYS A 69 9.75 -8.51 -0.84
C LYS A 69 9.60 -8.22 -2.33
N ASN A 70 8.37 -8.12 -2.81
CA ASN A 70 8.05 -7.94 -4.23
C ASN A 70 6.65 -7.32 -4.40
N ILE A 71 6.34 -6.88 -5.63
CA ILE A 71 5.05 -6.27 -5.97
C ILE A 71 3.87 -7.22 -5.75
N PRO A 72 3.89 -8.50 -6.18
CA PRO A 72 2.77 -9.42 -5.95
C PRO A 72 2.39 -9.56 -4.47
N LEU A 73 3.36 -9.77 -3.58
CA LEU A 73 3.12 -9.84 -2.14
C LEU A 73 2.57 -8.53 -1.59
N PHE A 74 3.15 -7.40 -2.00
CA PHE A 74 2.64 -6.08 -1.62
C PHE A 74 1.17 -5.90 -2.04
N LEU A 75 0.82 -6.21 -3.29
CA LEU A 75 -0.55 -6.09 -3.78
C LEU A 75 -1.53 -7.03 -3.05
N GLN A 76 -1.09 -8.25 -2.72
CA GLN A 76 -1.88 -9.20 -1.92
C GLN A 76 -2.17 -8.64 -0.51
N VAL A 77 -1.15 -8.12 0.17
CA VAL A 77 -1.31 -7.49 1.49
C VAL A 77 -2.26 -6.30 1.41
N MET A 78 -2.11 -5.45 0.39
CA MET A 78 -2.96 -4.28 0.21
C MET A 78 -4.41 -4.64 -0.12
N ARG A 79 -4.64 -5.71 -0.90
CA ARG A 79 -5.99 -6.21 -1.16
C ARG A 79 -6.66 -6.70 0.14
N ASN A 80 -5.94 -7.51 0.93
CA ASN A 80 -6.46 -7.99 2.21
C ASN A 80 -6.73 -6.84 3.18
N TRP A 81 -5.87 -5.83 3.20
CA TRP A 81 -6.06 -4.61 3.97
C TRP A 81 -7.32 -3.85 3.57
N CYS A 82 -7.53 -3.63 2.27
CA CYS A 82 -8.73 -2.97 1.76
C CYS A 82 -10.00 -3.73 2.12
N VAL A 83 -10.00 -5.06 2.00
CA VAL A 83 -11.15 -5.91 2.38
C VAL A 83 -11.41 -5.84 3.88
N PHE A 84 -10.37 -5.96 4.71
CA PHE A 84 -10.48 -5.84 6.16
C PHE A 84 -11.02 -4.48 6.58
N ARG A 85 -10.49 -3.40 6.01
CA ARG A 85 -10.93 -2.02 6.26
C ARG A 85 -12.38 -1.81 5.84
N ALA A 86 -12.79 -2.30 4.67
CA ALA A 86 -14.17 -2.20 4.20
C ALA A 86 -15.15 -2.95 5.12
N LYS A 87 -14.80 -4.18 5.54
CA LYS A 87 -15.58 -4.96 6.52
C LYS A 87 -15.74 -4.20 7.83
N TYR A 88 -14.64 -3.67 8.38
CA TYR A 88 -14.66 -2.96 9.65
C TYR A 88 -15.42 -1.62 9.60
N ILE A 89 -15.28 -0.84 8.52
CA ILE A 89 -16.05 0.39 8.31
C ILE A 89 -17.55 0.06 8.20
N CYS A 90 -17.90 -1.02 7.49
CA CYS A 90 -19.29 -1.46 7.38
C CYS A 90 -19.87 -1.85 8.76
N GLU A 91 -19.14 -2.65 9.55
CA GLU A 91 -19.57 -3.10 10.89
C GLU A 91 -19.68 -1.94 11.90
N SER A 92 -18.76 -0.97 11.83
CA SER A 92 -18.80 0.23 12.69
C SER A 92 -19.89 1.23 12.28
N ASN A 93 -20.29 1.27 11.00
CA ASN A 93 -21.46 2.03 10.57
C ASN A 93 -22.80 1.38 10.97
N ILE A 94 -22.80 0.08 11.29
CA ILE A 94 -24.00 -0.65 11.76
C ILE A 94 -24.26 -0.41 13.27
N THR A 95 -23.36 0.27 14.00
CA THR A 95 -23.47 0.48 15.46
C THR A 95 -23.54 1.95 15.90
N PHE A 96 -24.20 2.80 15.12
CA PHE A 96 -24.66 4.12 15.57
C PHE A 96 -26.12 4.38 15.17
N LEU A 97 -27.00 3.49 15.61
CA LEU A 97 -28.38 3.85 15.93
C LEU A 97 -28.55 3.62 17.43
N SER A 98 -28.13 4.62 18.20
CA SER A 98 -28.66 4.87 19.55
C SER A 98 -30.05 5.46 19.43
#